data_AF-A0A4Q3BJV5-F1
#
_entry.id   AF-A0A4Q3BJV5-F1
#
_cell.length_a   1.000
_cell.length_b   1.000
_cell.length_c   1.000
_cell.angle_alpha   90.00
_cell.angle_beta   90.00
_cell.angle_gamma   90.00
#
_symmetry.space_group_name_H-M   'P 1'
#
loop_
_entity.id
_entity.type
_entity.pdbx_description
1 polymer ?
#
loop_
_entity_poly.entity_id
_entity_poly.type
_entity_poly.pdbx_seq_one_letter_code
_entity_poly.pdbx_strand_id
1 'polypeptide(L)'
;MKNFTVRGAIVFSILVCLLQVSCTKKEESKEKILARKWLFASVKDATGADVRKVTKADFMALSSDGKFNIAIADGNISATGNWSLKNDTIFYTYDPKPGETEVDSTAYVIRNGEPTVIYFSKGKVLAEVKGSGLSPNKFTKPYKIVELTDEKLVLLDNGVTNAFIYKKTEALQANFSWNGFLNGLIGIFGLTIIAFALSSNRRRINWALIGKALLLQFIFAFFVLRVPAFREVFSGVASVFVTLLQFTRAGSTFLFGGLVDNVNSFGFIFVFQVLPTIIFFAALTSALFYLNILQWIVYGFAWVMNKAMKLSGAESLSSAANIFLGQTEAPLMVKPYISGMTRSETLALMTGGMASISGGVMAAYIGFLGGADPEQQRIFATHLLSASIMTAPATFFAAKILLPETEEFNRDMKISKERVGSNLLDAIANGTTEGLRLAVNVAAMLLVFIAFMAMLNYVILNGVGAWTGLNEKIIAASNGRYEGLTLQYILGYIFAPIAWLIGIRGSDVSLVGQLLGQKVILNEFVAYVSFGDLKNTGSFMFDKSIIITTYALCG
;
A
#
# COMPACT_ATOMS: atom_id res chain seq x y z
N MET A 1 -4.05 -39.71 14.35
CA MET A 1 -4.29 -39.65 12.90
C MET A 1 -5.76 -39.84 12.49
N LYS A 2 -6.58 -40.70 13.12
CA LYS A 2 -8.01 -40.86 12.74
C LYS A 2 -8.94 -39.66 13.04
N ASN A 3 -8.68 -38.87 14.09
CA ASN A 3 -9.46 -37.64 14.38
C ASN A 3 -9.02 -36.41 13.55
N PHE A 4 -7.96 -36.54 12.74
CA PHE A 4 -7.42 -35.44 11.93
C PHE A 4 -8.15 -35.27 10.59
N THR A 5 -8.65 -36.37 10.01
CA THR A 5 -9.33 -36.37 8.69
C THR A 5 -10.72 -35.74 8.74
N VAL A 6 -11.49 -35.97 9.82
CA VAL A 6 -12.86 -35.45 9.94
C VAL A 6 -12.87 -33.92 10.15
N ARG A 7 -11.93 -33.39 10.94
CA ARG A 7 -11.82 -31.94 11.18
C ARG A 7 -11.32 -31.18 9.95
N GLY A 8 -10.42 -31.78 9.17
CA GLY A 8 -9.96 -31.21 7.89
C GLY A 8 -11.08 -31.09 6.85
N ALA A 9 -12.00 -32.05 6.81
CA ALA A 9 -13.16 -32.03 5.91
C ALA A 9 -14.16 -30.91 6.25
N ILE A 10 -14.34 -30.59 7.53
CA ILE A 10 -15.23 -29.51 7.98
C ILE A 10 -14.65 -28.13 7.61
N VAL A 11 -13.34 -27.93 7.82
CA VAL A 11 -12.64 -26.70 7.41
C VAL A 11 -12.70 -26.51 5.89
N PHE A 12 -12.51 -27.59 5.13
CA PHE A 12 -12.64 -27.58 3.67
C PHE A 12 -14.06 -27.22 3.22
N SER A 13 -15.09 -27.75 3.89
CA SER A 13 -16.50 -27.48 3.57
C SER A 13 -16.90 -26.02 3.87
N ILE A 14 -16.39 -25.44 4.96
CA ILE A 14 -16.62 -24.02 5.28
C ILE A 14 -15.93 -23.11 4.26
N LEU A 15 -14.70 -23.44 3.84
CA LEU A 15 -13.99 -22.70 2.79
C LEU A 15 -14.73 -22.77 1.44
N VAL A 16 -15.26 -23.94 1.08
CA VAL A 16 -16.02 -24.15 -0.16
C VAL A 16 -17.35 -23.40 -0.14
N CYS A 17 -18.07 -23.37 0.98
CA CYS A 17 -19.27 -22.54 1.12
C CYS A 17 -18.98 -21.04 0.98
N LEU A 18 -17.85 -20.55 1.51
CA LEU A 18 -17.45 -19.15 1.35
C LEU A 18 -17.06 -18.78 -0.09
N LEU A 19 -16.59 -19.74 -0.89
CA LEU A 19 -16.25 -19.55 -2.30
C LEU A 19 -17.49 -19.44 -3.22
N GLN A 20 -18.66 -19.97 -2.82
CA GLN A 20 -19.85 -20.01 -3.68
C GLN A 20 -20.73 -18.75 -3.65
N VAL A 21 -20.47 -17.78 -2.76
CA VAL A 21 -21.32 -16.58 -2.59
C VAL A 21 -20.90 -15.39 -3.48
N SER A 22 -19.78 -15.49 -4.21
CA SER A 22 -19.14 -14.35 -4.88
C SER A 22 -19.51 -14.21 -6.37
N CYS A 23 -20.79 -14.04 -6.70
CA CYS A 23 -21.19 -13.66 -8.06
C CYS A 23 -22.51 -12.89 -8.13
N THR A 24 -22.44 -11.58 -7.93
CA THR A 24 -23.46 -10.64 -8.43
C THR A 24 -22.75 -9.35 -8.90
N LYS A 25 -22.69 -9.15 -10.23
CA LYS A 25 -22.19 -7.92 -10.86
C LYS A 25 -23.22 -6.80 -10.61
N LYS A 26 -22.78 -5.69 -10.01
CA LYS A 26 -23.57 -4.46 -9.83
C LYS A 26 -23.06 -3.41 -10.81
N GLU A 27 -23.96 -2.71 -11.50
CA GLU A 27 -23.63 -1.62 -12.43
C GLU A 27 -22.86 -0.49 -11.72
N GLU A 28 -21.75 -0.05 -12.32
CA GLU A 28 -20.90 1.04 -11.82
C GLU A 28 -21.36 2.41 -12.36
N SER A 29 -21.27 3.45 -11.53
CA SER A 29 -21.57 4.83 -11.94
C SER A 29 -20.46 5.41 -12.84
N LYS A 30 -20.80 6.29 -13.78
CA LYS A 30 -19.84 6.94 -14.70
C LYS A 30 -18.64 7.58 -13.99
N GLU A 31 -18.85 8.18 -12.82
CA GLU A 31 -17.76 8.78 -12.03
C GLU A 31 -16.77 7.74 -11.50
N LYS A 32 -17.25 6.56 -11.08
CA LYS A 32 -16.37 5.44 -10.73
C LYS A 32 -15.59 4.96 -11.94
N ILE A 33 -16.26 4.91 -13.09
CA ILE A 33 -15.60 4.53 -14.34
C ILE A 33 -14.52 5.57 -14.68
N LEU A 34 -14.72 6.86 -14.43
CA LEU A 34 -13.72 7.88 -14.73
C LEU A 34 -12.55 7.92 -13.73
N ALA A 35 -12.78 7.60 -12.45
CA ALA A 35 -11.82 7.69 -11.35
C ALA A 35 -10.71 6.61 -11.39
N ARG A 36 -9.85 6.68 -12.41
CA ARG A 36 -8.71 5.78 -12.61
C ARG A 36 -7.57 6.46 -13.38
N LYS A 37 -6.45 5.75 -13.56
CA LYS A 37 -5.31 6.18 -14.40
C LYS A 37 -5.55 5.79 -15.86
N TRP A 38 -5.75 6.78 -16.70
CA TRP A 38 -5.92 6.68 -18.14
C TRP A 38 -4.59 6.94 -18.85
N LEU A 39 -4.19 6.08 -19.78
CA LEU A 39 -3.00 6.30 -20.61
C LEU A 39 -3.42 6.97 -21.92
N PHE A 40 -2.65 7.96 -22.38
CA PHE A 40 -2.93 8.55 -23.69
C PHE A 40 -2.72 7.49 -24.78
N ALA A 41 -3.66 7.42 -25.71
CA ALA A 41 -3.59 6.58 -26.90
C ALA A 41 -3.24 7.41 -28.14
N SER A 42 -3.90 8.55 -28.32
CA SER A 42 -3.65 9.49 -29.40
C SER A 42 -4.21 10.88 -29.07
N VAL A 43 -3.64 11.92 -29.68
CA VAL A 43 -4.19 13.28 -29.63
C VAL A 43 -4.29 13.77 -31.07
N LYS A 44 -5.53 13.97 -31.54
CA LYS A 44 -5.82 14.27 -32.94
C LYS A 44 -6.59 15.58 -33.08
N ASP A 45 -6.31 16.34 -34.13
CA ASP A 45 -7.09 17.54 -34.46
C ASP A 45 -8.41 17.20 -35.16
N ALA A 46 -9.16 18.23 -35.57
CA ALA A 46 -10.43 18.09 -36.27
C ALA A 46 -10.29 17.43 -37.66
N THR A 47 -9.07 17.36 -38.22
CA THR A 47 -8.77 16.70 -39.50
C THR A 47 -8.32 15.25 -39.32
N GLY A 48 -8.11 14.81 -38.07
CA GLY A 48 -7.65 13.47 -37.72
C GLY A 48 -6.13 13.30 -37.74
N ALA A 49 -5.38 14.39 -37.93
CA ALA A 49 -3.92 14.40 -37.87
C ALA A 49 -3.42 14.38 -36.42
N ASP A 50 -2.31 13.69 -36.16
CA ASP A 50 -1.72 13.63 -34.82
C ASP A 50 -1.11 14.99 -34.46
N VAL A 51 -1.64 15.61 -33.40
CA VAL A 51 -1.19 16.92 -32.91
C VAL A 51 0.13 16.81 -32.16
N ARG A 52 0.34 15.66 -31.51
CA ARG A 52 1.57 15.37 -30.77
C ARG A 52 1.87 13.88 -30.73
N LYS A 53 3.15 13.55 -30.55
CA LYS A 53 3.58 12.18 -30.32
C LYS A 53 3.25 11.78 -28.88
N VAL A 54 2.48 10.71 -28.73
CA VAL A 54 2.13 10.16 -27.41
C VAL A 54 3.22 9.20 -26.95
N THR A 55 3.65 9.34 -25.69
CA THR A 55 4.62 8.42 -25.08
C THR A 55 3.95 7.47 -24.08
N LYS A 56 4.62 6.37 -23.74
CA LYS A 56 4.16 5.44 -22.69
C LYS A 56 4.10 6.07 -21.29
N ALA A 57 4.73 7.23 -21.09
CA ALA A 57 4.73 7.95 -19.83
C ALA A 57 3.62 9.01 -19.77
N ASP A 58 2.87 9.23 -20.85
CA ASP A 58 1.78 10.19 -20.89
C ASP A 58 0.51 9.59 -20.25
N PHE A 59 0.01 10.22 -19.20
CA PHE A 59 -1.19 9.75 -18.50
C PHE A 59 -2.06 10.88 -17.98
N MET A 60 -3.30 10.52 -17.68
CA MET A 60 -4.29 11.31 -16.95
C MET A 60 -4.86 10.45 -15.84
N ALA A 61 -4.61 10.80 -14.58
CA ALA A 61 -5.17 10.14 -13.42
C ALA A 61 -6.29 11.00 -12.84
N LEU A 62 -7.47 10.40 -12.67
CA LEU A 62 -8.60 11.00 -11.96
C LEU A 62 -8.83 10.18 -10.69
N SER A 63 -8.92 10.84 -9.55
CA SER A 63 -9.17 10.19 -8.27
C SER A 63 -10.63 10.37 -7.83
N SER A 64 -11.12 9.43 -7.02
CA SER A 64 -12.49 9.44 -6.53
C SER A 64 -12.79 10.57 -5.53
N ASP A 65 -11.76 11.18 -4.93
CA ASP A 65 -11.87 12.38 -4.09
C ASP A 65 -11.92 13.68 -4.90
N GLY A 66 -12.04 13.60 -6.23
CA GLY A 66 -12.21 14.76 -7.10
C GLY A 66 -10.90 15.48 -7.41
N LYS A 67 -9.74 14.82 -7.35
CA LYS A 67 -8.45 15.38 -7.79
C LYS A 67 -7.99 14.78 -9.11
N PHE A 68 -7.25 15.55 -9.90
CA PHE A 68 -6.67 15.05 -11.13
C PHE A 68 -5.16 15.31 -11.19
N ASN A 69 -4.48 14.48 -11.96
CA ASN A 69 -3.08 14.63 -12.31
C ASN A 69 -2.89 14.23 -13.77
N ILE A 70 -2.47 15.16 -14.60
CA ILE A 70 -2.08 14.92 -15.99
C ILE A 70 -0.57 15.08 -16.08
N ALA A 71 0.09 14.09 -16.68
CA ALA A 71 1.52 14.18 -16.99
C ALA A 71 1.74 13.84 -18.45
N ILE A 72 2.48 14.70 -19.12
CA ILE A 72 2.90 14.56 -20.51
C ILE A 72 4.42 14.65 -20.53
N ALA A 73 5.07 13.57 -20.98
CA ALA A 73 6.52 13.47 -20.94
C ALA A 73 7.18 14.42 -21.96
N ASP A 74 6.54 14.61 -23.11
CA ASP A 74 7.00 15.54 -24.14
C ASP A 74 6.76 16.99 -23.69
N GLY A 75 7.84 17.74 -23.47
CA GLY A 75 7.78 19.09 -22.90
C GLY A 75 7.70 19.19 -21.38
N ASN A 76 7.76 18.06 -20.65
CA ASN A 76 7.76 18.00 -19.18
C ASN A 76 6.54 18.73 -18.55
N ILE A 77 5.37 18.56 -19.15
CA ILE A 77 4.13 19.23 -18.77
C ILE A 77 3.37 18.37 -17.77
N SER A 78 3.25 18.85 -16.55
CA SER A 78 2.32 18.31 -15.54
C SER A 78 1.14 19.25 -15.30
N ALA A 79 0.00 18.75 -14.83
CA ALA A 79 -1.07 19.60 -14.32
C ALA A 79 -1.80 18.85 -13.19
N THR A 80 -2.02 19.51 -12.07
CA THR A 80 -2.74 18.96 -10.92
C THR A 80 -3.84 19.93 -10.50
N GLY A 81 -4.93 19.39 -9.96
CA GLY A 81 -6.05 20.20 -9.52
C GLY A 81 -7.25 19.36 -9.11
N ASN A 82 -8.43 19.95 -9.13
CA ASN A 82 -9.69 19.28 -8.84
C ASN A 82 -10.45 18.98 -10.14
N TRP A 83 -11.21 17.90 -10.18
CA TRP A 83 -12.13 17.61 -11.27
C TRP A 83 -13.55 17.40 -10.76
N SER A 84 -14.52 17.68 -11.63
CA SER A 84 -15.93 17.35 -11.40
C SER A 84 -16.58 16.92 -12.70
N LEU A 85 -17.62 16.08 -12.60
CA LEU A 85 -18.43 15.67 -13.72
C LEU A 85 -19.79 16.36 -13.64
N LYS A 86 -20.22 16.98 -14.75
CA LYS A 86 -21.60 17.42 -14.90
C LYS A 86 -22.11 16.98 -16.26
N ASN A 87 -23.11 16.11 -16.26
CA ASN A 87 -23.62 15.42 -17.44
C ASN A 87 -22.50 14.58 -18.11
N ASP A 88 -22.08 14.95 -19.32
CA ASP A 88 -20.98 14.32 -20.06
C ASP A 88 -19.81 15.29 -20.28
N THR A 89 -19.64 16.26 -19.38
CA THR A 89 -18.52 17.20 -19.42
C THR A 89 -17.71 17.11 -18.13
N ILE A 90 -16.41 16.85 -18.28
CA ILE A 90 -15.44 16.88 -17.19
C ILE A 90 -14.92 18.30 -17.06
N PHE A 91 -14.91 18.84 -15.85
CA PHE A 91 -14.37 20.17 -15.55
C PHE A 91 -13.09 19.99 -14.75
N TYR A 92 -11.95 20.42 -15.29
CA TYR A 92 -10.68 20.47 -14.56
C TYR A 92 -10.44 21.86 -14.02
N THR A 93 -10.31 21.95 -12.70
CA THR A 93 -10.07 23.18 -11.94
C THR A 93 -8.65 23.18 -11.39
N TYR A 94 -7.76 24.02 -11.90
CA TYR A 94 -6.34 24.02 -11.53
C TYR A 94 -5.74 25.43 -11.52
N ASP A 95 -4.56 25.55 -10.90
CA ASP A 95 -3.81 26.80 -10.88
C ASP A 95 -3.03 26.96 -12.19
N PRO A 96 -3.17 28.10 -12.88
CA PRO A 96 -2.53 28.34 -14.18
C PRO A 96 -1.01 28.33 -14.04
N LYS A 97 -0.31 27.67 -14.96
CA LYS A 97 1.17 27.66 -14.95
C LYS A 97 1.73 28.96 -15.55
N PRO A 98 2.91 29.43 -15.10
CA PRO A 98 3.59 30.57 -15.71
C PRO A 98 3.79 30.34 -17.23
N GLY A 99 3.22 31.22 -18.06
CA GLY A 99 3.25 31.13 -19.52
C GLY A 99 1.96 30.63 -20.21
N GLU A 100 0.97 30.12 -19.46
CA GLU A 100 -0.32 29.69 -20.07
C GLU A 100 -1.27 30.86 -20.40
N THR A 101 -1.13 31.99 -19.72
CA THR A 101 -1.96 33.18 -19.93
C THR A 101 -1.18 34.46 -19.65
N GLU A 102 -1.16 35.38 -20.62
CA GLU A 102 -0.66 36.74 -20.44
C GLU A 102 -1.72 37.62 -19.79
N VAL A 103 -1.29 38.54 -18.92
CA VAL A 103 -2.13 39.61 -18.39
C VAL A 103 -2.32 40.64 -19.51
N ASP A 104 -3.56 40.86 -19.94
CA ASP A 104 -3.87 41.89 -20.95
C ASP A 104 -4.38 43.20 -20.31
N SER A 105 -4.95 43.11 -19.12
CA SER A 105 -5.55 44.25 -18.44
C SER A 105 -5.57 44.07 -16.93
N THR A 106 -5.60 45.17 -16.20
CA THR A 106 -5.68 45.20 -14.74
C THR A 106 -6.72 46.21 -14.29
N ALA A 107 -7.40 45.92 -13.17
CA ALA A 107 -8.32 46.86 -12.53
C ALA A 107 -7.96 47.03 -11.06
N TYR A 108 -7.91 48.28 -10.60
CA TYR A 108 -7.79 48.61 -9.19
C TYR A 108 -9.18 48.87 -8.62
N VAL A 109 -9.53 48.18 -7.54
CA VAL A 109 -10.84 48.26 -6.92
C VAL A 109 -10.72 48.22 -5.40
N ILE A 110 -11.55 49.00 -4.69
CA ILE A 110 -11.66 48.90 -3.23
C ILE A 110 -12.84 47.99 -2.93
N ARG A 111 -12.59 46.79 -2.39
CA ARG A 111 -13.64 45.85 -1.96
C ARG A 111 -13.58 45.70 -0.45
N ASN A 112 -14.71 45.89 0.23
CA ASN A 112 -14.83 45.79 1.69
C ASN A 112 -13.81 46.64 2.46
N GLY A 113 -13.43 47.81 1.91
CA GLY A 113 -12.45 48.71 2.53
C GLY A 113 -10.98 48.39 2.23
N GLU A 114 -10.68 47.34 1.47
CA GLU A 114 -9.31 46.94 1.14
C GLU A 114 -8.97 47.22 -0.33
N PRO A 115 -7.78 47.80 -0.62
CA PRO A 115 -7.30 47.98 -1.98
C PRO A 115 -6.97 46.62 -2.62
N THR A 116 -7.62 46.33 -3.75
CA THR A 116 -7.48 45.08 -4.49
C THR A 116 -7.06 45.37 -5.93
N VAL A 117 -6.00 44.72 -6.41
CA VAL A 117 -5.63 44.74 -7.83
C VAL A 117 -6.08 43.45 -8.48
N ILE A 118 -6.90 43.54 -9.52
CA ILE A 118 -7.44 42.40 -10.26
C ILE A 118 -6.73 42.34 -11.62
N TYR A 119 -6.14 41.20 -11.94
CA TYR A 119 -5.50 40.93 -13.23
C TYR A 119 -6.49 40.20 -14.14
N PHE A 120 -6.51 40.54 -15.42
CA PHE A 120 -7.40 39.96 -16.42
C PHE A 120 -6.63 39.42 -17.64
N SER A 121 -7.25 38.46 -18.32
CA SER A 121 -6.87 37.99 -19.65
C SER A 121 -8.13 37.65 -20.43
N LYS A 122 -8.31 38.26 -21.60
CA LYS A 122 -9.46 38.13 -22.50
C LYS A 122 -10.79 38.32 -21.75
N GLY A 123 -10.84 39.30 -20.84
CA GLY A 123 -12.02 39.62 -20.03
C GLY A 123 -12.32 38.67 -18.88
N LYS A 124 -11.46 37.68 -18.59
CA LYS A 124 -11.57 36.80 -17.41
C LYS A 124 -10.57 37.18 -16.33
N VAL A 125 -10.99 37.15 -15.07
CA VAL A 125 -10.10 37.42 -13.92
C VAL A 125 -9.07 36.30 -13.79
N LEU A 126 -7.78 36.66 -13.88
CA LEU A 126 -6.62 35.79 -13.69
C LEU A 126 -6.22 35.65 -12.22
N ALA A 127 -6.13 36.76 -11.50
CA ALA A 127 -5.67 36.80 -10.12
C ALA A 127 -6.13 38.07 -9.43
N GLU A 128 -6.27 38.03 -8.11
CA GLU A 128 -6.50 39.20 -7.27
C GLU A 128 -5.34 39.36 -6.28
N VAL A 129 -4.79 40.57 -6.14
CA VAL A 129 -3.84 40.91 -5.07
C VAL A 129 -4.58 41.69 -4.01
N LYS A 130 -4.57 41.18 -2.78
CA LYS A 130 -5.10 41.84 -1.58
C LYS A 130 -3.98 41.95 -0.56
N GLY A 131 -3.62 43.17 -0.16
CA GLY A 131 -2.46 43.42 0.70
C GLY A 131 -1.17 42.87 0.08
N SER A 132 -0.47 41.99 0.78
CA SER A 132 0.76 41.31 0.31
C SER A 132 0.52 39.95 -0.35
N GLY A 133 -0.72 39.49 -0.47
CA GLY A 133 -1.06 38.15 -0.97
C GLY A 133 -1.64 38.15 -2.38
N LEU A 134 -1.06 37.36 -3.28
CA LEU A 134 -1.63 37.02 -4.58
C LEU A 134 -2.59 35.83 -4.42
N SER A 135 -3.86 36.02 -4.75
CA SER A 135 -4.88 34.97 -4.84
C SER A 135 -5.15 34.66 -6.32
N PRO A 136 -4.49 33.65 -6.92
CA PRO A 136 -4.78 33.25 -8.29
C PRO A 136 -6.21 32.72 -8.41
N ASN A 137 -6.91 33.10 -9.48
CA ASN A 137 -8.23 32.59 -9.77
C ASN A 137 -8.08 31.19 -10.37
N LYS A 138 -8.80 30.21 -9.83
CA LYS A 138 -8.70 28.82 -10.30
C LYS A 138 -9.27 28.70 -11.71
N PHE A 139 -8.50 28.16 -12.65
CA PHE A 139 -8.96 27.97 -14.02
C PHE A 139 -9.78 26.71 -14.13
N THR A 140 -11.01 26.83 -14.65
CA THR A 140 -11.87 25.68 -14.96
C THR A 140 -11.90 25.45 -16.46
N LYS A 141 -11.39 24.30 -16.94
CA LYS A 141 -11.46 23.89 -18.35
C LYS A 141 -12.45 22.74 -18.54
N PRO A 142 -13.45 22.88 -19.44
CA PRO A 142 -14.40 21.83 -19.75
C PRO A 142 -13.88 20.89 -20.85
N TYR A 143 -14.10 19.58 -20.70
CA TYR A 143 -13.78 18.54 -21.67
C TYR A 143 -15.02 17.68 -21.89
N LYS A 144 -15.51 17.60 -23.13
CA LYS A 144 -16.71 16.82 -23.44
C LYS A 144 -16.34 15.35 -23.65
N ILE A 145 -17.02 14.45 -22.97
CA ILE A 145 -16.91 13.01 -23.18
C ILE A 145 -17.62 12.66 -24.48
N VAL A 146 -16.87 12.13 -25.44
CA VAL A 146 -17.38 11.64 -26.73
C VAL A 146 -17.66 10.14 -26.65
N GLU A 147 -16.81 9.41 -25.93
CA GLU A 147 -16.92 7.96 -25.75
C GLU A 147 -16.40 7.61 -24.35
N LEU A 148 -17.15 6.76 -23.63
CA LEU A 148 -16.75 6.23 -22.34
C LEU A 148 -17.15 4.75 -22.29
N THR A 149 -16.15 3.88 -22.20
CA THR A 149 -16.28 2.46 -21.92
C THR A 149 -15.37 2.09 -20.76
N ASP A 150 -15.40 0.84 -20.32
CA ASP A 150 -14.52 0.34 -19.25
C ASP A 150 -13.02 0.42 -19.61
N GLU A 151 -12.69 0.48 -20.90
CA GLU A 151 -11.31 0.41 -21.40
C GLU A 151 -10.90 1.66 -22.20
N LYS A 152 -11.85 2.49 -22.64
CA LYS A 152 -11.56 3.61 -23.53
C LYS A 152 -12.32 4.86 -23.10
N LEU A 153 -11.63 5.98 -23.08
CA LEU A 153 -12.19 7.30 -22.84
C LEU A 153 -11.76 8.22 -23.97
N VAL A 154 -12.69 8.97 -24.54
CA VAL A 154 -12.41 9.97 -25.57
C VAL A 154 -12.95 11.32 -25.12
N LEU A 155 -12.05 12.30 -24.98
CA LEU A 155 -12.38 13.66 -24.60
C LEU A 155 -12.19 14.62 -25.77
N LEU A 156 -13.13 15.53 -25.94
CA LEU A 156 -13.07 16.61 -26.94
C LEU A 156 -12.85 17.95 -26.25
N ASP A 157 -11.85 18.68 -26.72
CA ASP A 157 -11.55 20.06 -26.34
C ASP A 157 -11.24 20.89 -27.58
N ASN A 158 -12.06 21.91 -27.87
CA ASN A 158 -11.87 22.85 -28.99
C ASN A 158 -11.52 22.21 -30.35
N GLY A 159 -12.16 21.07 -30.68
CA GLY A 159 -11.92 20.34 -31.94
C GLY A 159 -10.75 19.35 -31.89
N VAL A 160 -10.01 19.29 -30.79
CA VAL A 160 -8.95 18.30 -30.54
C VAL A 160 -9.53 17.13 -29.75
N THR A 161 -9.34 15.92 -30.28
CA THR A 161 -9.79 14.66 -29.70
C THR A 161 -8.63 13.99 -28.97
N ASN A 162 -8.75 13.88 -27.65
CA ASN A 162 -7.83 13.16 -26.79
C ASN A 162 -8.41 11.76 -26.52
N ALA A 163 -7.80 10.73 -27.10
CA ALA A 163 -8.17 9.35 -26.85
C ALA A 163 -7.28 8.76 -25.76
N PHE A 164 -7.91 8.05 -24.83
CA PHE A 164 -7.27 7.40 -23.71
C PHE A 164 -7.67 5.93 -23.63
N ILE A 165 -6.75 5.12 -23.14
CA ILE A 165 -6.98 3.70 -22.86
C ILE A 165 -6.76 3.48 -21.37
N TYR A 166 -7.74 2.86 -20.73
CA TYR A 166 -7.53 2.27 -19.42
C TYR A 166 -6.89 0.91 -19.60
N LYS A 167 -5.61 0.84 -19.24
CA LYS A 167 -4.98 -0.45 -19.07
C LYS A 167 -5.40 -0.98 -17.70
N LYS A 168 -6.40 -1.86 -17.69
CA LYS A 168 -6.73 -2.65 -16.50
C LYS A 168 -5.40 -3.20 -15.98
N THR A 169 -5.16 -3.08 -14.68
CA THR A 169 -4.00 -3.73 -14.05
C THR A 169 -4.22 -5.23 -14.14
N GLU A 170 -4.05 -5.81 -15.32
CA GLU A 170 -3.93 -7.23 -15.52
C GLU A 170 -2.75 -7.63 -14.64
N ALA A 171 -3.05 -8.21 -13.47
CA ALA A 171 -2.39 -9.39 -12.97
C ALA A 171 -0.89 -9.46 -13.33
N LEU A 172 -0.12 -8.38 -13.06
CA LEU A 172 1.15 -8.02 -13.72
C LEU A 172 1.94 -9.26 -14.18
N GLN A 173 1.66 -9.74 -15.39
CA GLN A 173 2.50 -10.74 -16.03
C GLN A 173 3.72 -9.98 -16.55
N ALA A 174 4.63 -9.64 -15.63
CA ALA A 174 5.90 -9.08 -16.00
C ALA A 174 6.63 -10.14 -16.82
N ASN A 175 6.71 -9.91 -18.14
CA ASN A 175 7.56 -10.70 -19.01
C ASN A 175 8.98 -10.70 -18.44
N PHE A 176 9.62 -11.87 -18.43
CA PHE A 176 10.96 -12.03 -17.89
C PHE A 176 11.91 -11.04 -18.60
N SER A 177 12.61 -10.24 -17.80
CA SER A 177 13.60 -9.29 -18.29
C SER A 177 14.92 -9.59 -17.60
N TRP A 178 15.98 -9.80 -18.39
CA TRP A 178 17.33 -10.01 -17.88
C TRP A 178 17.79 -8.88 -16.97
N ASN A 179 17.51 -7.63 -17.34
CA ASN A 179 17.81 -6.47 -16.49
C ASN A 179 17.04 -6.53 -15.17
N GLY A 180 15.76 -6.91 -15.22
CA GLY A 180 14.95 -7.07 -14.01
C GLY A 180 15.47 -8.17 -13.08
N PHE A 181 15.93 -9.28 -13.65
CA PHE A 181 16.51 -10.41 -12.92
C PHE A 181 17.85 -10.04 -12.25
N LEU A 182 18.76 -9.43 -13.01
CA LEU A 182 20.05 -8.96 -12.49
C LEU A 182 19.87 -7.94 -11.37
N ASN A 183 18.91 -7.01 -11.50
CA ASN A 183 18.60 -6.05 -10.44
C ASN A 183 18.12 -6.74 -9.16
N GLY A 184 17.30 -7.80 -9.28
CA GLY A 184 16.88 -8.60 -8.13
C GLY A 184 18.05 -9.29 -7.43
N LEU A 185 19.00 -9.85 -8.20
CA LEU A 185 20.22 -10.44 -7.65
C LEU A 185 21.11 -9.42 -6.95
N ILE A 186 21.28 -8.23 -7.53
CA ILE A 186 22.02 -7.12 -6.92
C ILE A 186 21.37 -6.74 -5.58
N GLY A 187 20.04 -6.69 -5.52
CA GLY A 187 19.31 -6.42 -4.29
C GLY A 187 19.57 -7.45 -3.20
N ILE A 188 19.43 -8.74 -3.51
CA ILE A 188 19.71 -9.83 -2.55
C ILE A 188 21.16 -9.78 -2.09
N PHE A 189 22.11 -9.61 -3.01
CA PHE A 189 23.53 -9.51 -2.69
C PHE A 189 23.83 -8.31 -1.79
N GLY A 190 23.30 -7.13 -2.11
CA GLY A 190 23.51 -5.92 -1.31
C GLY A 190 22.89 -6.03 0.09
N LEU A 191 21.68 -6.57 0.22
CA LEU A 191 21.07 -6.82 1.53
C LEU A 191 21.86 -7.87 2.33
N THR A 192 22.40 -8.89 1.66
CA THR A 192 23.30 -9.87 2.29
C THR A 192 24.57 -9.19 2.82
N ILE A 193 25.18 -8.27 2.05
CA ILE A 193 26.37 -7.51 2.49
C ILE A 193 26.05 -6.65 3.71
N ILE A 194 24.91 -5.94 3.70
CA ILE A 194 24.50 -5.10 4.83
C ILE A 194 24.32 -5.97 6.09
N ALA A 195 23.59 -7.09 5.99
CA ALA A 195 23.42 -8.00 7.11
C ALA A 195 24.75 -8.61 7.57
N PHE A 196 25.64 -9.00 6.65
CA PHE A 196 26.96 -9.55 6.95
C PHE A 196 27.86 -8.53 7.65
N ALA A 197 27.82 -7.27 7.22
CA ALA A 197 28.59 -6.18 7.85
C ALA A 197 28.18 -5.97 9.30
N LEU A 198 26.88 -6.08 9.59
CA LEU A 198 26.27 -5.94 10.93
C LEU A 198 26.27 -7.24 11.75
N SER A 199 26.79 -8.35 11.21
CA SER A 199 26.81 -9.65 11.89
C SER A 199 27.70 -9.65 13.14
N SER A 200 27.21 -10.23 14.22
CA SER A 200 27.96 -10.40 15.48
C SER A 200 29.14 -11.38 15.34
N ASN A 201 29.02 -12.39 14.48
CA ASN A 201 30.08 -13.39 14.26
C ASN A 201 30.07 -13.94 12.83
N ARG A 202 30.75 -13.20 11.94
CA ARG A 202 30.85 -13.50 10.49
C ARG A 202 31.36 -14.91 10.16
N ARG A 203 32.14 -15.53 11.05
CA ARG A 203 32.72 -16.87 10.83
C ARG A 203 31.74 -18.01 11.13
N ARG A 204 30.70 -17.75 11.94
CA ARG A 204 29.72 -18.75 12.37
C ARG A 204 28.43 -18.76 11.53
N ILE A 205 28.34 -17.90 10.52
CA ILE A 205 27.20 -17.86 9.61
C ILE A 205 27.06 -19.21 8.89
N ASN A 206 25.91 -19.86 9.07
CA ASN A 206 25.59 -21.10 8.37
C ASN A 206 25.05 -20.79 6.97
N TRP A 207 25.93 -20.65 5.99
CA TRP A 207 25.54 -20.34 4.60
C TRP A 207 24.60 -21.36 3.96
N ALA A 208 24.65 -22.64 4.38
CA ALA A 208 23.71 -23.64 3.92
C ALA A 208 22.28 -23.37 4.43
N LEU A 209 22.13 -22.88 5.67
CA LEU A 209 20.86 -22.43 6.21
C LEU A 209 20.33 -21.20 5.47
N ILE A 210 21.19 -20.21 5.23
CA ILE A 210 20.83 -18.98 4.50
C ILE A 210 20.40 -19.31 3.06
N GLY A 211 21.13 -20.18 2.37
CA GLY A 211 20.76 -20.65 1.03
C GLY A 211 19.43 -21.39 1.01
N LYS A 212 19.13 -22.22 2.02
CA LYS A 212 17.83 -22.88 2.17
C LYS A 212 16.69 -21.90 2.46
N ALA A 213 16.93 -20.87 3.27
CA ALA A 213 15.96 -19.81 3.55
C ALA A 213 15.54 -19.10 2.25
N LEU A 214 16.54 -18.65 1.48
CA LEU A 214 16.31 -18.02 0.17
C LEU A 214 15.63 -18.98 -0.80
N LEU A 215 16.11 -20.21 -0.91
CA LEU A 215 15.51 -21.22 -1.80
C LEU A 215 14.04 -21.46 -1.47
N LEU A 216 13.71 -21.62 -0.18
CA LEU A 216 12.33 -21.84 0.26
C LEU A 216 11.46 -20.61 -0.04
N GLN A 217 11.97 -19.41 0.19
CA GLN A 217 11.30 -18.15 -0.18
C GLN A 217 11.05 -18.05 -1.69
N PHE A 218 12.04 -18.40 -2.53
CA PHE A 218 11.90 -18.42 -3.99
C PHE A 218 10.91 -19.48 -4.47
N ILE A 219 10.91 -20.66 -3.85
CA ILE A 219 9.95 -21.72 -4.15
C ILE A 219 8.53 -21.23 -3.88
N PHE A 220 8.28 -20.63 -2.72
CA PHE A 220 6.97 -20.04 -2.42
C PHE A 220 6.60 -18.93 -3.41
N ALA A 221 7.51 -18.00 -3.68
CA ALA A 221 7.27 -16.93 -4.65
C ALA A 221 6.92 -17.47 -6.04
N PHE A 222 7.65 -18.50 -6.51
CA PHE A 222 7.40 -19.14 -7.80
C PHE A 222 6.03 -19.80 -7.84
N PHE A 223 5.66 -20.58 -6.82
CA PHE A 223 4.35 -21.23 -6.76
C PHE A 223 3.23 -20.20 -6.76
N VAL A 224 3.30 -19.18 -5.90
CA VAL A 224 2.21 -18.22 -5.76
C VAL A 224 2.09 -17.27 -6.95
N LEU A 225 3.22 -16.81 -7.51
CA LEU A 225 3.22 -15.79 -8.56
C LEU A 225 3.18 -16.38 -9.98
N ARG A 226 3.70 -17.59 -10.20
CA ARG A 226 3.88 -18.14 -11.56
C ARG A 226 3.01 -19.36 -11.87
N VAL A 227 2.68 -20.19 -10.88
CA VAL A 227 1.93 -21.43 -11.12
C VAL A 227 0.42 -21.15 -11.05
N PRO A 228 -0.33 -21.31 -12.17
CA PRO A 228 -1.74 -20.93 -12.22
C PRO A 228 -2.60 -21.59 -11.15
N ALA A 229 -2.42 -22.90 -10.92
CA ALA A 229 -3.19 -23.64 -9.91
C ALA A 229 -3.01 -23.06 -8.49
N PHE A 230 -1.78 -22.70 -8.11
CA PHE A 230 -1.51 -22.08 -6.81
C PHE A 230 -2.02 -20.64 -6.77
N ARG A 231 -1.88 -19.89 -7.87
CA ARG A 231 -2.45 -18.55 -7.99
C ARG A 231 -3.97 -18.55 -7.77
N GLU A 232 -4.69 -19.53 -8.30
CA GLU A 232 -6.13 -19.67 -8.09
C GLU A 232 -6.47 -19.99 -6.63
N VAL A 233 -5.70 -20.86 -5.97
CA VAL A 233 -5.86 -21.12 -4.53
C VAL A 233 -5.68 -19.83 -3.71
N PHE A 234 -4.61 -19.08 -3.97
CA PHE A 234 -4.33 -17.82 -3.26
C PHE A 234 -5.34 -16.72 -3.59
N SER A 235 -5.80 -16.66 -4.83
CA SER A 235 -6.91 -15.80 -5.24
C SER A 235 -8.19 -16.16 -4.50
N GLY A 236 -8.48 -17.46 -4.31
CA GLY A 236 -9.60 -17.93 -3.52
C GLY A 236 -9.51 -17.50 -2.05
N VAL A 237 -8.32 -17.65 -1.43
CA VAL A 237 -8.09 -17.16 -0.07
C VAL A 237 -8.22 -15.64 0.00
N ALA A 238 -7.65 -14.90 -0.95
CA ALA A 238 -7.80 -13.45 -1.05
C ALA A 238 -9.27 -13.03 -1.18
N SER A 239 -10.08 -13.75 -1.97
CA SER A 239 -11.52 -13.53 -2.05
C SER A 239 -12.23 -13.77 -0.72
N VAL A 240 -11.80 -14.77 0.08
CA VAL A 240 -12.32 -14.95 1.45
C VAL A 240 -12.05 -13.70 2.30
N PHE A 241 -10.83 -13.14 2.25
CA PHE A 241 -10.52 -11.88 2.96
C PHE A 241 -11.42 -10.73 2.50
N VAL A 242 -11.64 -10.57 1.19
CA VAL A 242 -12.54 -9.55 0.64
C VAL A 242 -13.99 -9.77 1.10
N THR A 243 -14.47 -11.01 1.14
CA THR A 243 -15.81 -11.34 1.66
C THR A 243 -15.91 -11.04 3.16
N LEU A 244 -14.89 -11.35 3.95
CA LEU A 244 -14.85 -11.02 5.37
C LEU A 244 -14.94 -9.52 5.62
N LEU A 245 -14.30 -8.68 4.78
CA LEU A 245 -14.47 -7.23 4.81
C LEU A 245 -15.93 -6.80 4.63
N GLN A 246 -16.70 -7.50 3.79
CA GLN A 246 -18.13 -7.21 3.58
C GLN A 246 -18.96 -7.54 4.82
N PHE A 247 -18.64 -8.62 5.54
CA PHE A 247 -19.31 -8.93 6.81
C PHE A 247 -19.02 -7.88 7.89
N THR A 248 -17.76 -7.42 7.97
CA THR A 248 -17.41 -6.30 8.85
C THR A 248 -18.22 -5.06 8.47
N ARG A 249 -18.34 -4.75 7.16
CA ARG A 249 -19.12 -3.61 6.69
C ARG A 249 -20.58 -3.67 7.14
N ALA A 250 -21.22 -4.83 7.10
CA ALA A 250 -22.59 -5.00 7.62
C ALA A 250 -22.70 -4.62 9.11
N GLY A 251 -21.72 -5.05 9.92
CA GLY A 251 -21.64 -4.65 11.33
C GLY A 251 -21.37 -3.15 11.52
N SER A 252 -20.48 -2.56 10.73
CA SER A 252 -20.17 -1.13 10.77
C SER A 252 -21.37 -0.27 10.33
N THR A 253 -22.10 -0.67 9.28
CA THR A 253 -23.31 0.03 8.82
C THR A 253 -24.40 -0.03 9.89
N PHE A 254 -24.55 -1.15 10.61
CA PHE A 254 -25.47 -1.22 11.75
C PHE A 254 -25.10 -0.21 12.86
N LEU A 255 -23.82 -0.09 13.20
CA LEU A 255 -23.36 0.80 14.28
C LEU A 255 -23.31 2.29 13.90
N PHE A 256 -22.92 2.60 12.67
CA PHE A 256 -22.57 3.96 12.24
C PHE A 256 -23.44 4.50 11.09
N GLY A 257 -24.30 3.67 10.50
CA GLY A 257 -25.23 4.06 9.45
C GLY A 257 -24.54 4.70 8.23
N GLY A 258 -25.08 5.84 7.80
CA GLY A 258 -24.62 6.56 6.61
C GLY A 258 -23.17 7.05 6.65
N LEU A 259 -22.51 7.07 7.82
CA LEU A 259 -21.09 7.45 7.94
C LEU A 259 -20.14 6.42 7.29
N VAL A 260 -20.60 5.19 7.07
CA VAL A 260 -19.84 4.15 6.37
C VAL A 260 -20.15 4.14 4.88
N ASP A 261 -21.42 4.37 4.51
CA ASP A 261 -21.91 4.13 3.14
C ASP A 261 -22.02 5.39 2.26
N ASN A 262 -22.19 6.58 2.83
CA ASN A 262 -22.30 7.84 2.07
C ASN A 262 -20.94 8.47 1.77
N VAL A 263 -20.10 7.72 1.03
CA VAL A 263 -18.77 8.18 0.58
C VAL A 263 -18.88 9.43 -0.30
N ASN A 264 -19.98 9.61 -1.04
CA ASN A 264 -20.18 10.77 -1.91
C ASN A 264 -20.42 12.08 -1.14
N SER A 265 -20.90 12.01 0.11
CA SER A 265 -21.16 13.20 0.92
C SER A 265 -20.03 13.49 1.90
N PHE A 266 -19.48 12.45 2.53
CA PHE A 266 -18.49 12.60 3.60
C PHE A 266 -17.07 12.17 3.22
N GLY A 267 -16.89 11.61 2.02
CA GLY A 267 -15.64 10.97 1.63
C GLY A 267 -15.38 9.66 2.38
N PHE A 268 -14.15 9.18 2.27
CA PHE A 268 -13.68 8.00 2.99
C PHE A 268 -13.36 8.35 4.45
N ILE A 269 -14.19 7.91 5.40
CA ILE A 269 -13.93 8.11 6.83
C ILE A 269 -13.15 6.93 7.40
N PHE A 270 -11.84 7.12 7.56
CA PHE A 270 -10.90 6.11 8.05
C PHE A 270 -11.39 5.38 9.31
N VAL A 271 -11.83 6.13 10.33
CA VAL A 271 -12.21 5.59 11.65
C VAL A 271 -13.37 4.60 11.55
N PHE A 272 -14.35 4.83 10.67
CA PHE A 272 -15.53 3.98 10.56
C PHE A 272 -15.40 2.87 9.52
N GLN A 273 -14.46 2.99 8.58
CA GLN A 273 -14.29 2.01 7.50
C GLN A 273 -13.13 1.03 7.76
N VAL A 274 -12.12 1.43 8.55
CA VAL A 274 -10.90 0.62 8.74
C VAL A 274 -10.80 0.03 10.13
N LEU A 275 -11.04 0.81 11.19
CA LEU A 275 -10.86 0.32 12.56
C LEU A 275 -11.79 -0.83 12.95
N PRO A 276 -13.08 -0.86 12.55
CA PRO A 276 -13.95 -2.00 12.86
C PRO A 276 -13.44 -3.32 12.27
N THR A 277 -12.72 -3.25 11.15
CA THR A 277 -12.08 -4.41 10.52
C THR A 277 -11.01 -5.02 11.42
N ILE A 278 -10.20 -4.20 12.08
CA ILE A 278 -9.20 -4.66 13.05
C ILE A 278 -9.88 -5.44 14.19
N ILE A 279 -10.98 -4.89 14.72
CA ILE A 279 -11.74 -5.49 15.82
C ILE A 279 -12.32 -6.85 15.39
N PHE A 280 -12.96 -6.90 14.22
CA PHE A 280 -13.57 -8.11 13.69
C PHE A 280 -12.53 -9.21 13.43
N PHE A 281 -11.40 -8.87 12.81
CA PHE A 281 -10.35 -9.85 12.52
C PHE A 281 -9.64 -10.35 13.78
N ALA A 282 -9.49 -9.52 14.82
CA ALA A 282 -8.98 -9.99 16.11
C ALA A 282 -9.94 -11.00 16.77
N ALA A 283 -11.25 -10.72 16.75
CA ALA A 283 -12.28 -11.64 17.23
C ALA A 283 -12.30 -12.96 16.44
N LEU A 284 -12.22 -12.88 15.11
CA LEU A 284 -12.16 -14.04 14.23
C LEU A 284 -10.91 -14.89 14.48
N THR A 285 -9.75 -14.25 14.61
CA THR A 285 -8.48 -14.92 14.87
C THR A 285 -8.53 -15.66 16.22
N SER A 286 -9.06 -15.00 17.25
CA SER A 286 -9.29 -15.61 18.56
C SER A 286 -10.24 -16.82 18.49
N ALA A 287 -11.32 -16.73 17.71
CA ALA A 287 -12.23 -17.85 17.47
C ALA A 287 -11.53 -19.03 16.77
N LEU A 288 -10.75 -18.76 15.72
CA LEU A 288 -9.98 -19.78 14.99
C LEU A 288 -8.92 -20.45 15.87
N PHE A 289 -8.35 -19.68 16.79
CA PHE A 289 -7.44 -20.19 17.81
C PHE A 289 -8.16 -21.12 18.79
N TYR A 290 -9.32 -20.72 19.33
CA TYR A 290 -10.12 -21.58 20.21
C TYR A 290 -10.52 -22.90 19.53
N LEU A 291 -10.88 -22.83 18.24
CA LEU A 291 -11.28 -23.99 17.44
C LEU A 291 -10.12 -24.92 17.01
N ASN A 292 -8.88 -24.56 17.32
CA ASN A 292 -7.66 -25.27 16.90
C ASN A 292 -7.38 -25.28 15.39
N ILE A 293 -8.03 -24.39 14.62
CA ILE A 293 -7.84 -24.30 13.16
C ILE A 293 -6.49 -23.65 12.86
N LEU A 294 -6.19 -22.55 13.55
CA LEU A 294 -4.97 -21.79 13.31
C LEU A 294 -3.71 -22.59 13.69
N GLN A 295 -3.76 -23.29 14.81
CA GLN A 295 -2.68 -24.16 15.29
C GLN A 295 -2.35 -25.25 14.28
N TRP A 296 -3.35 -25.82 13.60
CA TRP A 296 -3.15 -26.84 12.59
C TRP A 296 -2.40 -26.28 11.37
N ILE A 297 -2.80 -25.11 10.90
CA ILE A 297 -2.15 -24.42 9.76
C ILE A 297 -0.70 -24.05 10.13
N VAL A 298 -0.52 -23.41 11.30
CA VAL A 298 0.80 -22.99 11.81
C VAL A 298 1.73 -24.19 11.96
N TYR A 299 1.26 -25.30 12.50
CA TYR A 299 2.06 -26.53 12.63
C TYR A 299 2.55 -27.02 11.26
N GLY A 300 1.70 -26.98 10.23
CA GLY A 300 2.07 -27.37 8.87
C GLY A 300 3.23 -26.55 8.31
N PHE A 301 3.13 -25.22 8.37
CA PHE A 301 4.21 -24.33 7.92
C PHE A 301 5.48 -24.49 8.77
N ALA A 302 5.33 -24.58 10.09
CA ALA A 302 6.45 -24.79 11.01
C ALA A 302 7.17 -26.09 10.73
N TRP A 303 6.43 -27.18 10.45
CA TRP A 303 7.01 -28.47 10.10
C TRP A 303 7.83 -28.41 8.81
N VAL A 304 7.33 -27.73 7.77
CA VAL A 304 8.07 -27.52 6.52
C VAL A 304 9.39 -26.79 6.80
N MET A 305 9.34 -25.68 7.55
CA MET A 305 10.54 -24.90 7.88
C MET A 305 11.52 -25.68 8.76
N ASN A 306 11.04 -26.29 9.85
CA ASN A 306 11.84 -27.10 10.77
C ASN A 306 12.57 -28.22 10.02
N LYS A 307 11.88 -28.94 9.12
CA LYS A 307 12.45 -30.05 8.37
C LYS A 307 13.40 -29.60 7.26
N ALA A 308 13.01 -28.60 6.46
CA ALA A 308 13.82 -28.13 5.34
C ALA A 308 15.10 -27.42 5.82
N MET A 309 14.96 -26.59 6.85
CA MET A 309 16.01 -25.68 7.31
C MET A 309 16.80 -26.23 8.51
N LYS A 310 16.31 -27.27 9.21
CA LYS A 310 16.89 -27.85 10.44
C LYS A 310 16.94 -26.85 11.61
N LEU A 311 15.94 -25.98 11.68
CA LEU A 311 15.73 -24.98 12.72
C LEU A 311 15.21 -25.60 14.02
N SER A 312 15.14 -24.80 15.07
CA SER A 312 14.49 -25.20 16.33
C SER A 312 12.97 -25.31 16.18
N GLY A 313 12.35 -26.03 17.11
CA GLY A 313 10.89 -26.15 17.12
C GLY A 313 10.20 -24.83 17.43
N ALA A 314 10.75 -24.07 18.40
CA ALA A 314 10.19 -22.81 18.87
C ALA A 314 10.29 -21.70 17.82
N GLU A 315 11.45 -21.51 17.19
CA GLU A 315 11.60 -20.44 16.18
C GLU A 315 10.81 -20.75 14.91
N SER A 316 10.68 -22.04 14.54
CA SER A 316 9.86 -22.45 13.39
C SER A 316 8.37 -22.24 13.64
N LEU A 317 7.88 -22.59 14.83
CA LEU A 317 6.47 -22.38 15.22
C LEU A 317 6.13 -20.89 15.32
N SER A 318 7.03 -20.09 15.90
CA SER A 318 6.82 -18.64 16.02
C SER A 318 6.82 -17.96 14.66
N SER A 319 7.78 -18.27 13.79
CA SER A 319 7.83 -17.70 12.43
C SER A 319 6.61 -18.12 11.59
N ALA A 320 6.16 -19.38 11.72
CA ALA A 320 4.93 -19.84 11.05
C ALA A 320 3.67 -19.13 11.58
N ALA A 321 3.62 -18.86 12.89
CA ALA A 321 2.52 -18.14 13.51
C ALA A 321 2.44 -16.68 13.02
N ASN A 322 3.58 -16.01 12.85
CA ASN A 322 3.70 -14.65 12.33
C ASN A 322 3.17 -14.46 10.89
N ILE A 323 2.92 -15.54 10.14
CA ILE A 323 2.24 -15.45 8.84
C ILE A 323 0.81 -14.90 9.00
N PHE A 324 0.16 -15.19 10.13
CA PHE A 324 -1.25 -14.89 10.38
C PHE A 324 -1.47 -14.00 11.61
N LEU A 325 -0.63 -14.17 12.63
CA LEU A 325 -0.70 -13.50 13.92
C LEU A 325 0.28 -12.33 13.99
N GLY A 326 -0.07 -11.32 14.78
CA GLY A 326 0.84 -10.20 15.03
C GLY A 326 2.03 -10.56 15.92
N GLN A 327 3.01 -9.66 15.98
CA GLN A 327 4.23 -9.77 16.78
C GLN A 327 4.02 -10.04 18.28
N THR A 328 2.88 -9.65 18.85
CA THR A 328 2.53 -9.89 20.26
C THR A 328 1.79 -11.22 20.48
N GLU A 329 1.13 -11.74 19.46
CA GLU A 329 0.27 -12.93 19.52
C GLU A 329 1.06 -14.20 19.14
N ALA A 330 1.92 -14.11 18.12
CA ALA A 330 2.72 -15.24 17.67
C ALA A 330 3.64 -15.83 18.75
N PRO A 331 4.28 -15.06 19.64
CA PRO A 331 5.08 -15.62 20.73
C PRO A 331 4.26 -16.46 21.73
N LEU A 332 2.96 -16.17 21.91
CA LEU A 332 2.10 -16.93 22.83
C LEU A 332 1.98 -18.41 22.45
N MET A 333 2.05 -18.71 21.16
CA MET A 333 2.04 -20.08 20.64
C MET A 333 3.22 -20.93 21.12
N VAL A 334 4.34 -20.27 21.39
CA VAL A 334 5.60 -20.87 21.80
C VAL A 334 6.03 -20.47 23.21
N LYS A 335 5.12 -19.85 23.99
CA LYS A 335 5.36 -19.35 25.35
C LYS A 335 6.13 -20.33 26.26
N PRO A 336 5.85 -21.65 26.27
CA PRO A 336 6.61 -22.60 27.10
C PRO A 336 8.09 -22.72 26.74
N TYR A 337 8.48 -22.30 25.53
CA TYR A 337 9.85 -22.40 25.03
C TYR A 337 10.65 -21.12 25.22
N ILE A 338 10.00 -19.96 25.35
CA ILE A 338 10.67 -18.65 25.33
C ILE A 338 11.78 -18.56 26.38
N SER A 339 11.56 -19.06 27.59
CA SER A 339 12.56 -19.02 28.67
C SER A 339 13.81 -19.86 28.41
N GLY A 340 13.75 -20.83 27.49
CA GLY A 340 14.85 -21.71 27.12
C GLY A 340 15.44 -21.43 25.74
N MET A 341 15.02 -20.35 25.06
CA MET A 341 15.54 -19.98 23.75
C MET A 341 16.95 -19.41 23.85
N THR A 342 17.82 -19.78 22.92
CA THR A 342 19.12 -19.13 22.75
C THR A 342 18.94 -17.68 22.32
N ARG A 343 20.03 -16.89 22.35
CA ARG A 343 19.98 -15.50 21.86
C ARG A 343 19.65 -15.42 20.37
N SER A 344 20.11 -16.39 19.57
CA SER A 344 19.84 -16.43 18.13
C SER A 344 18.39 -16.83 17.84
N GLU A 345 17.84 -17.79 18.58
CA GLU A 345 16.40 -18.13 18.52
C GLU A 345 15.52 -16.95 18.94
N THR A 346 15.88 -16.25 20.01
CA THR A 346 15.15 -15.07 20.48
C THR A 346 15.18 -13.95 19.45
N LEU A 347 16.34 -13.69 18.83
CA LEU A 347 16.42 -12.69 17.74
C LEU A 347 15.58 -13.12 16.54
N ALA A 348 15.57 -14.41 16.17
CA ALA A 348 14.74 -14.92 15.08
C ALA A 348 13.24 -14.73 15.37
N LEU A 349 12.80 -14.98 16.61
CA LEU A 349 11.43 -14.73 17.06
C LEU A 349 11.07 -13.24 16.94
N MET A 350 11.92 -12.33 17.43
CA MET A 350 11.71 -10.88 17.34
C MET A 350 11.70 -10.40 15.89
N THR A 351 12.65 -10.87 15.08
CA THR A 351 12.75 -10.53 13.65
C THR A 351 11.53 -11.02 12.88
N GLY A 352 11.01 -12.20 13.21
CA GLY A 352 9.79 -12.73 12.59
C GLY A 352 8.57 -11.87 12.86
N GLY A 353 8.40 -11.42 14.11
CA GLY A 353 7.33 -10.49 14.47
C GLY A 353 7.44 -9.16 13.73
N MET A 354 8.64 -8.58 13.68
CA MET A 354 8.90 -7.28 13.05
C MET A 354 8.93 -7.31 11.51
N ALA A 355 9.02 -8.49 10.90
CA ALA A 355 9.05 -8.63 9.44
C ALA A 355 7.68 -8.95 8.84
N SER A 356 6.65 -9.09 9.68
CA SER A 356 5.32 -9.56 9.31
C SER A 356 4.23 -8.62 9.80
N ILE A 357 3.03 -8.77 9.23
CA ILE A 357 1.84 -8.02 9.62
C ILE A 357 0.76 -9.00 10.11
N SER A 358 -0.10 -8.54 11.02
CA SER A 358 -1.26 -9.33 11.43
C SER A 358 -2.36 -9.31 10.37
N GLY A 359 -3.20 -10.36 10.35
CA GLY A 359 -4.37 -10.41 9.45
C GLY A 359 -5.32 -9.21 9.60
N GLY A 360 -5.44 -8.65 10.82
CA GLY A 360 -6.30 -7.50 11.09
C GLY A 360 -5.85 -6.21 10.42
N VAL A 361 -4.55 -5.90 10.43
CA VAL A 361 -4.02 -4.71 9.74
C VAL A 361 -3.84 -4.93 8.24
N MET A 362 -3.62 -6.18 7.79
CA MET A 362 -3.60 -6.53 6.37
C MET A 362 -4.89 -6.10 5.66
N ALA A 363 -6.04 -6.31 6.31
CA ALA A 363 -7.35 -5.93 5.81
C ALA A 363 -7.48 -4.41 5.58
N ALA A 364 -6.86 -3.59 6.43
CA ALA A 364 -6.76 -2.14 6.24
C ALA A 364 -5.96 -1.78 4.99
N TYR A 365 -4.80 -2.41 4.79
CA TYR A 365 -3.92 -2.14 3.65
C TYR A 365 -4.55 -2.56 2.32
N ILE A 366 -5.32 -3.66 2.32
CA ILE A 366 -6.15 -4.05 1.17
C ILE A 366 -7.12 -2.92 0.82
N GLY A 367 -7.76 -2.29 1.82
CA GLY A 367 -8.63 -1.14 1.61
C GLY A 367 -7.91 0.09 1.05
N PHE A 368 -6.73 0.43 1.58
CA PHE A 368 -5.96 1.59 1.09
C PHE A 368 -5.48 1.44 -0.35
N LEU A 369 -5.02 0.24 -0.71
CA LEU A 369 -4.45 -0.01 -2.03
C LEU A 369 -5.51 -0.38 -3.06
N GLY A 370 -6.51 -1.17 -2.67
CA GLY A 370 -7.60 -1.61 -3.53
C GLY A 370 -8.75 -0.60 -3.65
N GLY A 371 -8.84 0.36 -2.74
CA GLY A 371 -9.95 1.32 -2.70
C GLY A 371 -11.29 0.60 -2.56
N ALA A 372 -12.28 1.04 -3.34
CA ALA A 372 -13.61 0.41 -3.38
C ALA A 372 -13.76 -0.67 -4.47
N ASP A 373 -12.72 -0.96 -5.26
CA ASP A 373 -12.73 -1.94 -6.34
C ASP A 373 -12.39 -3.34 -5.79
N PRO A 374 -13.33 -4.30 -5.78
CA PRO A 374 -13.10 -5.65 -5.28
C PRO A 374 -12.00 -6.41 -6.03
N GLU A 375 -11.80 -6.12 -7.31
CA GLU A 375 -10.76 -6.80 -8.10
C GLU A 375 -9.37 -6.31 -7.71
N GLN A 376 -9.20 -5.00 -7.52
CA GLN A 376 -7.96 -4.42 -7.01
C GLN A 376 -7.70 -4.87 -5.57
N GLN A 377 -8.71 -4.90 -4.72
CA GLN A 377 -8.60 -5.46 -3.37
C GLN A 377 -8.11 -6.91 -3.40
N ARG A 378 -8.64 -7.75 -4.29
CA ARG A 378 -8.17 -9.14 -4.45
C ARG A 378 -6.73 -9.22 -4.92
N ILE A 379 -6.29 -8.36 -5.85
CA ILE A 379 -4.89 -8.31 -6.32
C ILE A 379 -3.96 -7.97 -5.16
N PHE A 380 -4.23 -6.90 -4.41
CA PHE A 380 -3.39 -6.50 -3.27
C PHE A 380 -3.46 -7.48 -2.11
N ALA A 381 -4.63 -8.07 -1.84
CA ALA A 381 -4.78 -9.14 -0.87
C ALA A 381 -3.93 -10.35 -1.24
N THR A 382 -3.88 -10.72 -2.53
CA THR A 382 -3.00 -11.80 -3.02
C THR A 382 -1.54 -11.47 -2.74
N HIS A 383 -1.09 -10.25 -3.04
CA HIS A 383 0.29 -9.82 -2.80
C HIS A 383 0.66 -9.74 -1.32
N LEU A 384 -0.20 -9.17 -0.47
CA LEU A 384 0.02 -9.08 0.97
C LEU A 384 0.04 -10.46 1.62
N LEU A 385 -0.89 -11.35 1.24
CA LEU A 385 -0.89 -12.74 1.71
C LEU A 385 0.38 -13.49 1.27
N SER A 386 0.81 -13.27 0.03
CA SER A 386 2.07 -13.83 -0.48
C SER A 386 3.26 -13.32 0.32
N ALA A 387 3.30 -12.02 0.61
CA ALA A 387 4.36 -11.39 1.39
C ALA A 387 4.45 -11.99 2.79
N SER A 388 3.32 -12.13 3.51
CA SER A 388 3.29 -12.74 4.84
C SER A 388 3.85 -14.16 4.87
N ILE A 389 3.54 -15.00 3.88
CA ILE A 389 4.10 -16.37 3.80
C ILE A 389 5.59 -16.34 3.46
N MET A 390 5.99 -15.49 2.52
CA MET A 390 7.39 -15.35 2.09
C MET A 390 8.29 -14.79 3.20
N THR A 391 7.72 -13.99 4.11
CA THR A 391 8.44 -13.46 5.27
C THR A 391 8.93 -14.57 6.19
N ALA A 392 8.15 -15.63 6.42
CA ALA A 392 8.51 -16.67 7.38
C ALA A 392 9.91 -17.31 7.13
N PRO A 393 10.25 -17.77 5.90
CA PRO A 393 11.61 -18.19 5.60
C PRO A 393 12.61 -17.02 5.54
N ALA A 394 12.20 -15.83 5.08
CA ALA A 394 13.07 -14.65 4.98
C ALA A 394 13.54 -14.13 6.34
N THR A 395 12.75 -14.32 7.41
CA THR A 395 13.13 -14.02 8.79
C THR A 395 14.46 -14.68 9.14
N PHE A 396 14.63 -15.95 8.78
CA PHE A 396 15.84 -16.70 9.09
C PHE A 396 17.03 -16.28 8.23
N PHE A 397 16.78 -15.78 7.01
CA PHE A 397 17.84 -15.17 6.20
C PHE A 397 18.48 -14.00 6.93
N ALA A 398 17.69 -13.04 7.43
CA ALA A 398 18.25 -11.86 8.12
C ALA A 398 18.75 -12.21 9.53
N ALA A 399 17.92 -12.87 10.35
CA ALA A 399 18.22 -13.12 11.77
C ALA A 399 19.47 -13.98 11.95
N LYS A 400 19.64 -15.04 11.15
CA LYS A 400 20.78 -15.98 11.28
C LYS A 400 22.07 -15.47 10.62
N ILE A 401 22.01 -14.41 9.80
CA ILE A 401 23.21 -13.67 9.40
C ILE A 401 23.61 -12.71 10.53
N LEU A 402 22.67 -11.94 11.08
CA LEU A 402 22.93 -10.94 12.11
C LEU A 402 23.44 -11.57 13.41
N LEU A 403 22.81 -12.66 13.85
CA LEU A 403 23.20 -13.41 15.03
C LEU A 403 23.16 -14.92 14.73
N PRO A 404 24.27 -15.50 14.23
CA PRO A 404 24.34 -16.93 13.92
C PRO A 404 24.17 -17.81 15.16
N GLU A 405 23.59 -18.99 14.97
CA GLU A 405 23.39 -19.96 16.05
C GLU A 405 24.73 -20.58 16.49
N THR A 406 25.02 -20.52 17.79
CA THR A 406 26.25 -21.08 18.38
C THR A 406 25.98 -22.11 19.47
N GLU A 407 24.76 -22.15 19.99
CA GLU A 407 24.34 -22.98 21.11
C GLU A 407 23.50 -24.16 20.61
N GLU A 408 23.38 -25.21 21.44
CA GLU A 408 22.44 -26.30 21.16
C GLU A 408 21.00 -25.83 21.44
N PHE A 409 20.06 -26.31 20.63
CA PHE A 409 18.66 -25.89 20.70
C PHE A 409 17.72 -27.09 20.57
N ASN A 410 16.50 -26.92 21.09
CA ASN A 410 15.47 -27.95 21.06
C ASN A 410 14.69 -27.93 19.73
N ARG A 411 14.57 -29.10 19.09
CA ARG A 411 13.81 -29.28 17.84
C ARG A 411 12.36 -29.69 18.04
N ASP A 412 11.95 -29.99 19.27
CA ASP A 412 10.59 -30.40 19.59
C ASP A 412 9.59 -29.29 19.27
N MET A 413 8.61 -29.62 18.44
CA MET A 413 7.48 -28.75 18.13
C MET A 413 6.26 -29.19 18.93
N LYS A 414 6.03 -28.57 20.09
CA LYS A 414 4.74 -28.66 20.80
C LYS A 414 4.09 -27.29 20.76
N ILE A 415 2.83 -27.24 20.37
CA ILE A 415 2.06 -25.99 20.42
C ILE A 415 1.45 -25.87 21.82
N SER A 416 1.55 -24.70 22.43
CA SER A 416 0.88 -24.42 23.70
C SER A 416 -0.63 -24.63 23.55
N LYS A 417 -1.23 -25.36 24.49
CA LYS A 417 -2.69 -25.57 24.55
C LYS A 417 -3.39 -24.54 25.43
N GLU A 418 -2.74 -23.42 25.72
CA GLU A 418 -3.34 -22.33 26.49
C GLU A 418 -4.63 -21.90 25.78
N ARG A 419 -5.78 -22.05 26.45
CA ARG A 419 -7.08 -21.81 25.82
C ARG A 419 -7.36 -20.32 25.84
N VAL A 420 -7.68 -19.76 24.68
CA VAL A 420 -8.18 -18.39 24.56
C VAL A 420 -9.68 -18.42 24.88
N GLY A 421 -10.01 -18.38 26.16
CA GLY A 421 -11.40 -18.43 26.66
C GLY A 421 -11.92 -19.82 27.02
N SER A 422 -13.04 -19.83 27.75
CA SER A 422 -13.74 -21.02 28.24
C SER A 422 -14.61 -21.68 27.15
N ASN A 423 -15.23 -20.87 26.30
CA ASN A 423 -16.10 -21.29 25.19
C ASN A 423 -15.88 -20.40 23.95
N LEU A 424 -16.48 -20.75 22.82
CA LEU A 424 -16.29 -20.01 21.56
C LEU A 424 -16.74 -18.54 21.64
N LEU A 425 -17.85 -18.25 22.33
CA LEU A 425 -18.34 -16.88 22.49
C LEU A 425 -17.41 -16.07 23.38
N ASP A 426 -16.90 -16.68 24.44
CA ASP A 426 -15.88 -16.08 25.32
C ASP A 426 -14.58 -15.80 24.55
N ALA A 427 -14.13 -16.72 23.69
CA ALA A 427 -12.98 -16.49 22.81
C ALA A 427 -13.20 -15.27 21.87
N ILE A 428 -14.39 -15.19 21.25
CA ILE A 428 -14.77 -14.06 20.39
C ILE A 428 -14.80 -12.74 21.19
N ALA A 429 -15.36 -12.73 22.39
CA ALA A 429 -15.45 -11.54 23.24
C ALA A 429 -14.07 -11.04 23.69
N ASN A 430 -13.18 -11.95 24.10
CA ASN A 430 -11.80 -11.63 24.45
C ASN A 430 -11.04 -11.07 23.24
N GLY A 431 -11.16 -11.72 22.07
CA GLY A 431 -10.55 -11.23 20.84
C GLY A 431 -11.09 -9.88 20.38
N THR A 432 -12.38 -9.63 20.58
CA THR A 432 -13.01 -8.32 20.30
C THR A 432 -12.43 -7.22 21.19
N THR A 433 -12.22 -7.50 22.47
CA THR A 433 -11.67 -6.55 23.43
C THR A 433 -10.21 -6.20 23.11
N GLU A 434 -9.39 -7.20 22.81
CA GLU A 434 -8.00 -6.97 22.37
C GLU A 434 -7.96 -6.22 21.03
N GLY A 435 -8.84 -6.59 20.09
CA GLY A 435 -9.00 -5.89 18.82
C GLY A 435 -9.40 -4.42 18.99
N LEU A 436 -10.30 -4.12 19.92
CA LEU A 436 -10.71 -2.74 20.24
C LEU A 436 -9.52 -1.93 20.79
N ARG A 437 -8.78 -2.50 21.75
CA ARG A 437 -7.58 -1.85 22.29
C ARG A 437 -6.55 -1.56 21.18
N LEU A 438 -6.31 -2.54 20.31
CA LEU A 438 -5.42 -2.37 19.14
C LEU A 438 -5.92 -1.27 18.21
N ALA A 439 -7.21 -1.27 17.86
CA ALA A 439 -7.81 -0.30 16.95
C ALA A 439 -7.71 1.15 17.50
N VAL A 440 -8.01 1.34 18.78
CA VAL A 440 -7.87 2.65 19.46
C VAL A 440 -6.42 3.11 19.48
N ASN A 441 -5.48 2.20 19.79
CA ASN A 441 -4.05 2.50 19.77
C ASN A 441 -3.59 2.92 18.37
N VAL A 442 -4.01 2.21 17.31
CA VAL A 442 -3.71 2.57 15.92
C VAL A 442 -4.25 3.96 15.60
N ALA A 443 -5.51 4.24 15.92
CA ALA A 443 -6.12 5.55 15.66
C ALA A 443 -5.38 6.70 16.36
N ALA A 444 -5.06 6.53 17.65
CA ALA A 444 -4.34 7.52 18.44
C ALA A 444 -2.92 7.74 17.90
N MET A 445 -2.18 6.66 17.60
CA MET A 445 -0.83 6.76 17.04
C MET A 445 -0.82 7.47 15.68
N LEU A 446 -1.77 7.16 14.79
CA LEU A 446 -1.85 7.83 13.49
C LEU A 446 -2.13 9.32 13.61
N LEU A 447 -3.10 9.70 14.45
CA LEU A 447 -3.40 11.11 14.70
C LEU A 447 -2.17 11.86 15.19
N VAL A 448 -1.49 11.31 16.19
CA VAL A 448 -0.31 11.93 16.79
C VAL A 448 0.85 12.01 15.78
N PHE A 449 1.18 10.91 15.09
CA PHE A 449 2.31 10.91 14.15
C PHE A 449 2.08 11.79 12.93
N ILE A 450 0.86 11.86 12.39
CA ILE A 450 0.54 12.77 11.29
C ILE A 450 0.67 14.23 11.75
N ALA A 451 0.20 14.55 12.96
CA ALA A 451 0.35 15.88 13.54
C ALA A 451 1.83 16.25 13.77
N PHE A 452 2.64 15.34 14.30
CA PHE A 452 4.08 15.54 14.45
C PHE A 452 4.78 15.69 13.10
N MET A 453 4.40 14.91 12.09
CA MET A 453 4.93 15.05 10.73
C MET A 453 4.60 16.42 10.15
N ALA A 454 3.36 16.90 10.30
CA ALA A 454 2.94 18.23 9.86
C ALA A 454 3.69 19.35 10.61
N MET A 455 3.86 19.21 11.92
CA MET A 455 4.61 20.15 12.74
C MET A 455 6.10 20.20 12.33
N LEU A 456 6.74 19.04 12.14
CA LEU A 456 8.12 18.98 11.67
C LEU A 456 8.27 19.57 10.27
N ASN A 457 7.33 19.28 9.36
CA ASN A 457 7.31 19.90 8.05
C ASN A 457 7.20 21.42 8.15
N TYR A 458 6.32 21.95 9.00
CA TYR A 458 6.20 23.39 9.22
C TYR A 458 7.52 24.01 9.70
N VAL A 459 8.19 23.39 10.68
CA VAL A 459 9.47 23.89 11.21
C VAL A 459 10.58 23.81 10.16
N ILE A 460 10.67 22.72 9.40
CA ILE A 460 11.72 22.53 8.39
C ILE A 460 11.50 23.47 7.20
N LEU A 461 10.25 23.60 6.73
CA LEU A 461 9.88 24.48 5.62
C LEU A 461 10.13 25.95 5.95
N ASN A 462 9.62 26.44 7.08
CA ASN A 462 9.73 27.86 7.45
C ASN A 462 11.05 28.22 8.12
N GLY A 463 11.77 27.23 8.65
CA GLY A 463 13.10 27.40 9.20
C GLY A 463 14.16 27.24 8.11
N VAL A 464 14.83 26.09 8.10
CA VAL A 464 15.97 25.81 7.21
C VAL A 464 15.60 25.98 5.74
N GLY A 465 14.45 25.46 5.32
CA GLY A 465 14.00 25.47 3.93
C GLY A 465 13.85 26.87 3.35
N ALA A 466 13.18 27.77 4.09
CA ALA A 466 12.97 29.16 3.69
C ALA A 466 14.25 29.99 3.86
N TRP A 467 14.93 29.87 5.01
CA TRP A 467 16.14 30.65 5.30
C TRP A 467 17.29 30.39 4.30
N THR A 468 17.43 29.15 3.83
CA THR A 468 18.49 28.77 2.88
C THR A 468 18.07 28.92 1.41
N GLY A 469 16.81 29.28 1.13
CA GLY A 469 16.24 29.27 -0.23
C GLY A 469 16.16 27.87 -0.85
N LEU A 470 16.24 26.80 -0.05
CA LEU A 470 16.15 25.43 -0.54
C LEU A 470 14.74 25.07 -1.00
N ASN A 471 13.70 25.66 -0.44
CA ASN A 471 12.32 25.35 -0.83
C ASN A 471 12.09 25.57 -2.32
N GLU A 472 12.44 26.75 -2.84
CA GLU A 472 12.28 27.09 -4.26
C GLU A 472 13.09 26.15 -5.17
N LYS A 473 14.34 25.85 -4.78
CA LYS A 473 15.20 24.91 -5.52
C LYS A 473 14.62 23.51 -5.55
N ILE A 474 14.05 23.03 -4.44
CA ILE A 474 13.44 21.70 -4.33
C ILE A 474 12.15 21.64 -5.15
N ILE A 475 11.30 22.67 -5.08
CA ILE A 475 10.08 22.75 -5.89
C ILE A 475 10.44 22.66 -7.38
N ALA A 476 11.43 23.44 -7.82
CA ALA A 476 11.89 23.43 -9.21
C ALA A 476 12.51 22.07 -9.60
N ALA A 477 13.40 21.52 -8.79
CA ALA A 477 14.09 20.25 -9.07
C ALA A 477 13.15 19.04 -9.05
N SER A 478 12.07 19.11 -8.27
CA SER A 478 11.08 18.04 -8.13
C SER A 478 9.90 18.15 -9.09
N ASN A 479 9.89 19.14 -9.99
CA ASN A 479 8.77 19.47 -10.87
C ASN A 479 7.44 19.63 -10.10
N GLY A 480 7.49 20.26 -8.92
CA GLY A 480 6.33 20.48 -8.05
C GLY A 480 5.84 19.24 -7.29
N ARG A 481 6.60 18.14 -7.28
CA ARG A 481 6.26 16.92 -6.51
C ARG A 481 6.37 17.14 -5.00
N TYR A 482 7.29 17.99 -4.58
CA TYR A 482 7.45 18.40 -3.19
C TYR A 482 7.22 19.90 -3.07
N GLU A 483 6.52 20.33 -2.02
CA GLU A 483 6.23 21.73 -1.71
C GLU A 483 7.46 22.49 -1.16
N GLY A 484 8.60 21.82 -1.00
CA GLY A 484 9.84 22.36 -0.45
C GLY A 484 10.60 21.32 0.35
N LEU A 485 11.41 21.78 1.30
CA LEU A 485 12.14 20.89 2.22
C LEU A 485 11.17 20.32 3.26
N THR A 486 10.73 19.08 3.04
CA THR A 486 9.83 18.34 3.93
C THR A 486 10.51 17.10 4.49
N LEU A 487 9.97 16.54 5.57
CA LEU A 487 10.41 15.25 6.11
C LEU A 487 10.29 14.16 5.02
N GLN A 488 9.23 14.18 4.24
CA GLN A 488 9.02 13.29 3.10
C GLN A 488 10.16 13.36 2.08
N TYR A 489 10.57 14.58 1.70
CA TYR A 489 11.71 14.80 0.81
C TYR A 489 12.99 14.23 1.42
N ILE A 490 13.29 14.57 2.68
CA ILE A 490 14.51 14.12 3.38
C ILE A 490 14.57 12.58 3.41
N LEU A 491 13.48 11.93 3.85
CA LEU A 491 13.38 10.48 3.89
C LEU A 491 13.47 9.85 2.50
N GLY A 492 12.87 10.51 1.51
CA GLY A 492 12.98 10.18 0.09
C GLY A 492 14.42 9.94 -0.34
N TYR A 493 15.31 10.88 -0.04
CA TYR A 493 16.70 10.81 -0.47
C TYR A 493 17.59 9.98 0.46
N ILE A 494 17.30 9.91 1.77
CA ILE A 494 18.03 9.04 2.70
C ILE A 494 17.83 7.57 2.36
N PHE A 495 16.60 7.16 2.05
CA PHE A 495 16.27 5.77 1.74
C PHE A 495 16.26 5.45 0.24
N ALA A 496 16.49 6.43 -0.63
CA ALA A 496 16.65 6.22 -2.08
C ALA A 496 17.69 5.13 -2.44
N PRO A 497 18.87 5.03 -1.78
CA PRO A 497 19.82 3.95 -2.06
C PRO A 497 19.23 2.56 -1.79
N ILE A 498 18.44 2.41 -0.72
CA ILE A 498 17.78 1.14 -0.39
C ILE A 498 16.65 0.85 -1.39
N ALA A 499 15.85 1.85 -1.75
CA ALA A 499 14.80 1.71 -2.76
C ALA A 499 15.39 1.27 -4.12
N TRP A 500 16.49 1.89 -4.54
CA TRP A 500 17.21 1.50 -5.75
C TRP A 500 17.76 0.07 -5.65
N LEU A 501 18.32 -0.29 -4.49
CA LEU A 501 18.89 -1.60 -4.23
C LEU A 501 17.85 -2.73 -4.35
N ILE A 502 16.64 -2.53 -3.84
CA ILE A 502 15.53 -3.50 -3.96
C ILE A 502 14.88 -3.54 -5.36
N GLY A 503 15.41 -2.77 -6.32
CA GLY A 503 15.04 -2.84 -7.73
C GLY A 503 14.08 -1.75 -8.23
N ILE A 504 13.82 -0.70 -7.44
CA ILE A 504 13.07 0.48 -7.89
C ILE A 504 13.95 1.32 -8.84
N ARG A 505 13.35 1.93 -9.86
CA ARG A 505 14.06 2.68 -10.90
C ARG A 505 13.35 3.97 -11.28
N GLY A 506 14.12 4.88 -11.90
CA GLY A 506 13.61 6.14 -12.43
C GLY A 506 13.07 7.08 -11.35
N SER A 507 11.99 7.79 -11.68
CA SER A 507 11.37 8.76 -10.79
C SER A 507 10.69 8.14 -9.56
N ASP A 508 10.54 6.82 -9.50
CA ASP A 508 9.90 6.13 -8.38
C ASP A 508 10.87 5.93 -7.20
N VAL A 509 12.18 6.08 -7.40
CA VAL A 509 13.20 5.80 -6.36
C VAL A 509 13.02 6.70 -5.14
N SER A 510 12.82 8.00 -5.34
CA SER A 510 12.62 8.94 -4.23
C SER A 510 11.26 8.75 -3.55
N LEU A 511 10.23 8.37 -4.32
CA LEU A 511 8.89 8.08 -3.79
C LEU A 511 8.91 6.84 -2.89
N VAL A 512 9.53 5.76 -3.35
CA VAL A 512 9.66 4.54 -2.55
C VAL A 512 10.62 4.75 -1.39
N GLY A 513 11.68 5.53 -1.57
CA GLY A 513 12.55 5.95 -0.47
C GLY A 513 11.76 6.66 0.64
N GLN A 514 10.86 7.56 0.27
CA GLN A 514 10.03 8.29 1.24
C GLN A 514 9.15 7.31 2.01
N LEU A 515 8.50 6.38 1.33
CA LEU A 515 7.63 5.38 1.95
C LEU A 515 8.40 4.44 2.88
N LEU A 516 9.60 4.01 2.48
CA LEU A 516 10.49 3.20 3.33
C LEU A 516 10.91 3.97 4.58
N GLY A 517 11.27 5.24 4.44
CA GLY A 517 11.64 6.07 5.59
C GLY A 517 10.47 6.34 6.53
N GLN A 518 9.27 6.61 5.99
CA GLN A 518 8.06 6.76 6.79
C GLN A 518 7.77 5.48 7.58
N LYS A 519 7.93 4.31 6.95
CA LYS A 519 7.79 3.02 7.62
C LYS A 519 8.77 2.85 8.78
N VAL A 520 10.05 3.15 8.57
CA VAL A 520 11.10 2.92 9.58
C VAL A 520 10.99 3.89 10.76
N ILE A 521 10.68 5.15 10.52
CA ILE A 521 10.67 6.19 11.56
C ILE A 521 9.32 6.27 12.28
N LEU A 522 8.22 5.99 11.58
CA LEU A 522 6.87 6.07 12.14
C LEU A 522 6.29 4.66 12.31
N ASN A 523 5.75 4.10 11.22
CA ASN A 523 5.29 2.72 11.09
C ASN A 523 4.80 2.46 9.66
N GLU A 524 4.62 1.18 9.35
CA GLU A 524 4.10 0.68 8.08
C GLU A 524 2.68 1.18 7.79
N PHE A 525 1.85 1.44 8.81
CA PHE A 525 0.49 1.92 8.63
C PHE A 525 0.44 3.34 8.03
N VAL A 526 1.23 4.28 8.57
CA VAL A 526 1.38 5.64 8.01
C VAL A 526 1.95 5.59 6.59
N ALA A 527 2.92 4.70 6.35
CA ALA A 527 3.49 4.50 5.03
C ALA A 527 2.46 3.96 4.04
N TYR A 528 1.58 3.02 4.43
CA TYR A 528 0.52 2.51 3.56
C TYR A 528 -0.57 3.53 3.23
N VAL A 529 -0.91 4.43 4.16
CA VAL A 529 -1.80 5.56 3.87
C VAL A 529 -1.17 6.45 2.80
N SER A 530 0.07 6.88 3.02
CA SER A 530 0.81 7.71 2.05
C SER A 530 0.99 7.00 0.71
N PHE A 531 1.19 5.68 0.72
CA PHE A 531 1.33 4.87 -0.49
C PHE A 531 0.01 4.79 -1.27
N GLY A 532 -1.12 4.61 -0.58
CA GLY A 532 -2.45 4.66 -1.18
C GLY A 532 -2.69 6.00 -1.89
N ASP A 533 -2.39 7.12 -1.22
CA ASP A 533 -2.55 8.46 -1.80
C ASP A 533 -1.66 8.68 -3.03
N LEU A 534 -0.38 8.31 -2.95
CA LEU A 534 0.56 8.42 -4.07
C LEU A 534 0.16 7.53 -5.25
N LYS A 535 -0.36 6.33 -4.97
CA LYS A 535 -0.90 5.42 -6.00
C LYS A 535 -2.14 6.03 -6.66
N ASN A 536 -3.10 6.52 -5.87
CA ASN A 536 -4.39 7.01 -6.36
C ASN A 536 -4.25 8.32 -7.15
N THR A 537 -3.26 9.15 -6.82
CA THR A 537 -2.88 10.34 -7.60
C THR A 537 -2.06 10.03 -8.85
N GLY A 538 -1.74 8.75 -9.10
CA GLY A 538 -0.97 8.31 -10.26
C GLY A 538 0.50 8.71 -10.22
N SER A 539 1.04 8.99 -9.03
CA SER A 539 2.41 9.49 -8.84
C SER A 539 3.50 8.48 -9.23
N PHE A 540 3.18 7.18 -9.22
CA PHE A 540 4.07 6.11 -9.68
C PHE A 540 4.13 6.04 -11.21
N MET A 541 5.35 6.01 -11.73
CA MET A 541 5.62 5.84 -13.16
C MET A 541 5.44 4.38 -13.59
N PHE A 542 5.91 3.42 -12.79
CA PHE A 542 5.90 2.00 -13.13
C PHE A 542 5.03 1.17 -12.18
N ASP A 543 4.14 0.35 -12.75
CA ASP A 543 3.30 -0.55 -11.96
C ASP A 543 4.11 -1.59 -11.17
N LYS A 544 5.28 -1.97 -11.69
CA LYS A 544 6.21 -2.86 -10.97
C LYS A 544 6.69 -2.24 -9.65
N SER A 545 6.87 -0.91 -9.61
CA SER A 545 7.25 -0.21 -8.39
C SER A 545 6.15 -0.32 -7.34
N ILE A 546 4.87 -0.19 -7.74
CA ILE A 546 3.72 -0.37 -6.85
C ILE A 546 3.79 -1.77 -6.19
N ILE A 547 4.01 -2.83 -6.97
CA ILE A 547 4.10 -4.18 -6.42
C ILE A 547 5.31 -4.32 -5.49
N ILE A 548 6.51 -3.89 -5.89
CA ILE A 548 7.70 -3.97 -5.02
C ILE A 548 7.46 -3.22 -3.71
N THR A 549 6.84 -2.03 -3.77
CA THR A 549 6.48 -1.24 -2.59
C THR A 549 5.46 -1.96 -1.70
N THR A 550 4.47 -2.65 -2.27
CA THR A 550 3.55 -3.50 -1.48
C THR A 550 4.32 -4.55 -0.66
N TYR A 551 5.31 -5.22 -1.23
CA TYR A 551 6.12 -6.18 -0.46
C TYR A 551 7.04 -5.48 0.54
N ALA A 552 7.70 -4.39 0.14
CA ALA A 552 8.69 -3.71 0.97
C ALA A 552 8.08 -3.03 2.20
N LEU A 553 6.81 -2.62 2.13
CA LEU A 553 6.08 -2.05 3.25
C LEU A 553 5.41 -3.10 4.14
N CYS A 554 5.19 -4.32 3.66
CA CYS A 554 4.50 -5.40 4.38
C CYS A 554 5.38 -6.03 5.48
N GLY A 555 5.47 -5.38 6.65
CA GLY A 555 6.16 -5.90 7.83
C GLY A 555 6.74 -4.82 8.70
#